data_AF-A0A8J7PVH5-F1
#
_entry.id   AF-A0A8J7PVH5-F1
#
_cell.length_a   1.000
_cell.length_b   1.000
_cell.length_c   1.000
_cell.angle_alpha   90.00
_cell.angle_beta   90.00
_cell.angle_gamma   90.00
#
_symmetry.space_group_name_H-M   'P 1'
#
loop_
_entity.id
_entity.type
_entity.pdbx_description
1 polymer ?
#
loop_
_entity_poly.entity_id
_entity_poly.type
_entity_poly.pdbx_seq_one_letter_code
_entity_poly.pdbx_strand_id
1 'polypeptide(L)'
;MRRSVRPHWVVRYFYAHLFTAHPEVRPMFPADMEPQRDRLFAALTTIVGRVRDLPRLADYLTALGASHQRRFNLRPEHFDAVGASLIATLKFLAGPTWSEAEEKTWLAAYTLIAEVMQQGADTVRAERADRAERAERRPHLHPADQR
;
A
#
# COMPACT_ATOMS: atom_id res chain seq x y z
N MET A 1 -28.71 -1.64 19.82
CA MET A 1 -28.79 -1.05 18.47
C MET A 1 -27.42 -1.19 17.79
N ARG A 2 -27.20 -2.23 16.96
CA ARG A 2 -25.95 -2.38 16.19
C ARG A 2 -25.90 -1.22 15.18
N ARG A 3 -24.94 -0.30 15.31
CA ARG A 3 -24.68 0.69 14.26
C ARG A 3 -24.27 -0.10 13.01
N SER A 4 -25.10 -0.12 11.97
CA SER A 4 -24.66 -0.57 10.65
C SER A 4 -23.53 0.35 10.21
N VAL A 5 -22.30 -0.15 10.29
CA VAL A 5 -21.12 0.51 9.74
C VAL A 5 -21.32 0.56 8.23
N ARG A 6 -21.61 1.74 7.66
CA ARG A 6 -21.70 1.82 6.20
C ARG A 6 -20.27 1.81 5.64
N PRO A 7 -19.99 1.03 4.58
CA PRO A 7 -18.65 0.88 3.98
C PRO A 7 -17.87 2.18 3.76
N HIS A 8 -18.55 3.25 3.36
CA HIS A 8 -17.93 4.55 3.12
C HIS A 8 -17.38 5.23 4.38
N TRP A 9 -17.89 4.91 5.59
CA TRP A 9 -17.35 5.48 6.84
C TRP A 9 -16.00 4.90 7.21
N VAL A 10 -15.79 3.59 6.96
CA VAL A 10 -14.52 2.89 7.20
C VAL A 10 -13.40 3.59 6.45
N VAL A 11 -13.60 3.76 5.15
CA VAL A 11 -12.59 4.35 4.26
C VAL A 11 -12.37 5.83 4.54
N ARG A 12 -13.44 6.58 4.89
CA ARG A 12 -13.30 7.99 5.29
C ARG A 12 -12.51 8.15 6.57
N TYR A 13 -12.77 7.33 7.58
CA TYR A 13 -12.00 7.35 8.83
C TYR A 13 -10.55 7.02 8.58
N PHE A 14 -10.26 5.97 7.80
CA PHE A 14 -8.91 5.58 7.42
C PHE A 14 -8.11 6.74 6.83
N TYR A 15 -8.62 7.42 5.80
CA TYR A 15 -7.90 8.53 5.19
C TYR A 15 -7.79 9.76 6.11
N ALA A 16 -8.82 10.03 6.93
CA ALA A 16 -8.75 11.11 7.90
C ALA A 16 -7.64 10.85 8.93
N HIS A 17 -7.56 9.62 9.47
CA HIS A 17 -6.51 9.22 10.39
C HIS A 17 -5.13 9.29 9.71
N LEU A 18 -4.99 8.69 8.52
CA LEU A 18 -3.74 8.67 7.77
C LEU A 18 -3.18 10.07 7.55
N PHE A 19 -3.99 11.01 7.05
CA PHE A 19 -3.49 12.36 6.76
C PHE A 19 -3.28 13.22 8.00
N THR A 20 -3.90 12.87 9.13
CA THR A 20 -3.69 13.57 10.39
C THR A 20 -2.42 13.08 11.10
N ALA A 21 -2.21 11.76 11.14
CA ALA A 21 -1.06 11.14 11.80
C ALA A 21 0.21 11.18 10.94
N HIS A 22 0.05 11.16 9.61
CA HIS A 22 1.12 11.08 8.62
C HIS A 22 0.91 12.13 7.52
N PRO A 23 0.96 13.44 7.84
CA PRO A 23 0.70 14.50 6.87
C PRO A 23 1.64 14.46 5.66
N GLU A 24 2.85 13.90 5.81
CA GLU A 24 3.84 13.73 4.76
C GLU A 24 3.37 12.84 3.60
N VAL A 25 2.39 11.95 3.81
CA VAL A 25 1.87 11.11 2.73
C VAL A 25 0.78 11.80 1.91
N ARG A 26 0.16 12.88 2.42
CA ARG A 26 -0.95 13.58 1.75
C ARG A 26 -0.63 14.00 0.30
N PRO A 27 0.58 14.52 -0.03
CA PRO A 27 0.93 14.91 -1.40
C PRO A 27 0.91 13.76 -2.41
N MET A 28 0.95 12.50 -1.96
CA MET A 28 0.90 11.31 -2.83
C MET A 28 -0.52 11.03 -3.35
N PHE A 29 -1.53 11.72 -2.82
CA PHE A 29 -2.94 11.49 -3.11
C PHE A 29 -3.57 12.67 -3.87
N PRO A 30 -4.55 12.41 -4.75
CA PRO A 30 -5.25 13.47 -5.47
C PRO A 30 -6.02 14.43 -4.55
N ALA A 31 -6.41 15.58 -5.09
CA ALA A 31 -7.35 16.48 -4.42
C ALA A 31 -8.74 15.83 -4.30
N ASP A 32 -9.24 15.28 -5.41
CA ASP A 32 -10.45 14.47 -5.42
C ASP A 32 -10.18 13.05 -4.90
N MET A 33 -10.67 12.79 -3.69
CA MET A 33 -10.48 11.53 -2.99
C MET A 33 -11.59 10.51 -3.27
N GLU A 34 -12.67 10.87 -3.95
CA GLU A 34 -13.83 9.96 -4.13
C GLU A 34 -13.44 8.68 -4.88
N PRO A 35 -12.80 8.75 -6.06
CA PRO A 35 -12.36 7.54 -6.78
C PRO A 35 -11.29 6.75 -6.01
N GLN A 36 -10.51 7.44 -5.17
CA GLN A 36 -9.46 6.81 -4.38
C GLN A 36 -10.02 6.03 -3.18
N ARG A 37 -11.15 6.46 -2.63
CA ARG A 37 -11.87 5.73 -1.59
C ARG A 37 -12.45 4.43 -2.14
N ASP A 38 -13.03 4.46 -3.34
CA ASP A 38 -13.57 3.27 -4.00
C ASP A 38 -12.49 2.24 -4.31
N ARG A 39 -11.33 2.69 -4.82
CA ARG A 39 -10.19 1.80 -5.08
C ARG A 39 -9.71 1.08 -3.83
N LEU A 40 -9.59 1.81 -2.71
CA LEU A 40 -9.18 1.19 -1.44
C LEU A 40 -10.23 0.17 -0.97
N PHE A 41 -11.51 0.52 -1.03
CA PHE A 41 -12.58 -0.39 -0.64
C PHE A 41 -12.58 -1.67 -1.49
N ALA A 42 -12.42 -1.54 -2.80
CA ALA A 42 -12.35 -2.67 -3.73
C ALA A 42 -11.12 -3.56 -3.47
N ALA A 43 -9.96 -2.96 -3.18
CA ALA A 43 -8.74 -3.69 -2.84
C ALA A 43 -8.91 -4.50 -1.54
N LEU A 44 -9.43 -3.88 -0.47
CA LEU A 44 -9.72 -4.57 0.80
C LEU A 44 -10.73 -5.70 0.61
N THR A 45 -11.80 -5.47 -0.16
CA THR A 45 -12.78 -6.51 -0.49
C THR A 45 -12.15 -7.68 -1.24
N THR A 46 -11.22 -7.38 -2.16
CA THR A 46 -10.48 -8.40 -2.91
C THR A 46 -9.58 -9.24 -2.00
N ILE A 47 -8.85 -8.58 -1.08
CA ILE A 47 -7.99 -9.27 -0.11
C ILE A 47 -8.83 -10.20 0.77
N VAL A 48 -9.90 -9.68 1.39
CA VAL A 48 -10.80 -10.45 2.25
C VAL A 48 -11.45 -11.61 1.49
N GLY A 49 -11.86 -11.39 0.24
CA GLY A 49 -12.45 -12.43 -0.61
C GLY A 49 -11.49 -13.54 -1.00
N ARG A 50 -10.16 -13.31 -0.93
CA ARG A 50 -9.11 -14.26 -1.36
C ARG A 50 -8.34 -14.89 -0.21
N VAL A 51 -8.67 -14.63 1.05
CA VAL A 51 -7.94 -15.20 2.22
C VAL A 51 -7.90 -16.73 2.25
N ARG A 52 -8.78 -17.42 1.50
CA ARG A 52 -8.81 -18.88 1.37
C ARG A 52 -7.97 -19.44 0.20
N ASP A 53 -7.45 -18.56 -0.67
CA ASP A 53 -6.58 -18.90 -1.80
C ASP A 53 -5.29 -18.06 -1.68
N LEU A 54 -4.42 -18.50 -0.76
CA LEU A 54 -3.19 -17.78 -0.42
C LEU A 54 -2.24 -17.58 -1.61
N PRO A 55 -2.04 -18.57 -2.52
CA PRO A 55 -1.21 -18.35 -3.71
C PRO A 55 -1.74 -17.19 -4.58
N ARG A 56 -3.04 -17.17 -4.90
CA ARG A 56 -3.60 -16.08 -5.71
C ARG A 56 -3.59 -14.75 -4.98
N LEU A 57 -3.76 -14.75 -3.66
CA LEU A 57 -3.65 -13.55 -2.86
C LEU A 57 -2.22 -12.99 -2.91
N ALA A 58 -1.21 -13.86 -2.80
CA ALA A 58 0.19 -13.46 -2.88
C ALA A 58 0.54 -12.84 -4.24
N ASP A 59 0.10 -13.45 -5.35
CA ASP A 59 0.29 -12.91 -6.70
C ASP A 59 -0.33 -11.51 -6.84
N TYR A 60 -1.57 -11.36 -6.35
CA TYR A 60 -2.28 -10.09 -6.38
C TYR A 60 -1.56 -9.00 -5.58
N LEU A 61 -1.12 -9.32 -4.36
CA LEU A 61 -0.42 -8.37 -3.48
C LEU A 61 0.95 -7.98 -4.03
N THR A 62 1.69 -8.93 -4.60
CA THR A 62 2.97 -8.68 -5.26
C THR A 62 2.79 -7.71 -6.43
N ALA A 63 1.80 -7.95 -7.30
CA ALA A 63 1.48 -7.06 -8.41
C ALA A 63 1.03 -5.67 -7.93
N LEU A 64 0.25 -5.61 -6.84
CA LEU A 64 -0.21 -4.37 -6.24
C LEU A 64 0.96 -3.53 -5.72
N GLY A 65 1.88 -4.15 -4.98
CA GLY A 65 3.09 -3.51 -4.46
C GLY A 65 4.00 -2.98 -5.57
N ALA A 66 4.22 -3.79 -6.61
CA ALA A 66 4.98 -3.38 -7.79
C ALA A 66 4.34 -2.18 -8.51
N SER A 67 3.01 -2.17 -8.66
CA SER A 67 2.27 -1.03 -9.24
C SER A 67 2.43 0.24 -8.40
N HIS A 68 2.33 0.13 -7.08
CA HIS A 68 2.49 1.28 -6.19
C HIS A 68 3.93 1.79 -6.18
N GLN A 69 4.94 0.92 -6.23
CA GLN A 69 6.34 1.37 -6.36
C GLN A 69 6.57 2.16 -7.63
N ARG A 70 6.01 1.68 -8.75
CA ARG A 70 6.16 2.35 -10.04
C ARG A 70 5.58 3.77 -9.99
N ARG A 71 4.41 3.92 -9.37
CA ARG A 71 3.65 5.17 -9.37
C ARG A 71 4.04 6.16 -8.27
N PHE A 72 4.37 5.66 -7.08
CA PHE A 72 4.50 6.48 -5.88
C PHE A 72 5.88 6.42 -5.24
N ASN A 73 6.79 5.58 -5.74
CA ASN A 73 8.11 5.36 -5.16
C ASN A 73 8.01 5.07 -3.66
N LEU A 74 7.31 4.00 -3.31
CA LEU A 74 7.05 3.62 -1.93
C LEU A 74 8.37 3.44 -1.16
N ARG A 75 8.31 3.79 0.11
CA ARG A 75 9.34 3.53 1.11
C ARG A 75 8.71 2.71 2.25
N PRO A 76 9.51 1.98 3.04
CA PRO A 76 9.01 1.18 4.16
C PRO A 76 8.06 1.96 5.08
N GLU A 77 8.38 3.24 5.36
CA GLU A 77 7.60 4.06 6.29
C GLU A 77 6.17 4.33 5.79
N HIS A 78 5.93 4.26 4.46
CA HIS A 78 4.57 4.37 3.92
C HIS A 78 3.71 3.16 4.28
N PHE A 79 4.30 1.98 4.38
CA PHE A 79 3.59 0.78 4.85
C PHE A 79 3.30 0.89 6.34
N ASP A 80 4.22 1.42 7.15
CA ASP A 80 3.97 1.61 8.58
C ASP A 80 2.81 2.58 8.83
N ALA A 81 2.79 3.71 8.10
CA ALA A 81 1.71 4.71 8.18
C ALA A 81 0.33 4.15 7.83
N VAL A 82 0.27 3.33 6.77
CA VAL A 82 -0.96 2.64 6.35
C VAL A 82 -1.39 1.61 7.39
N GLY A 83 -0.46 0.85 7.95
CA GLY A 83 -0.74 -0.15 8.98
C GLY A 83 -1.33 0.47 10.23
N ALA A 84 -0.65 1.47 10.78
CA ALA A 84 -1.12 2.21 11.96
C ALA A 84 -2.54 2.78 11.73
N SER A 85 -2.79 3.36 10.55
CA SER A 85 -4.09 3.96 10.23
C SER A 85 -5.19 2.92 10.01
N LEU A 86 -4.86 1.73 9.48
CA LEU A 86 -5.81 0.64 9.34
C LEU A 86 -6.21 0.10 10.73
N ILE A 87 -5.24 -0.14 11.62
CA ILE A 87 -5.50 -0.60 12.99
C ILE A 87 -6.33 0.42 13.77
N ALA A 88 -5.98 1.71 13.69
CA ALA A 88 -6.77 2.78 14.30
C ALA A 88 -8.22 2.79 13.80
N THR A 89 -8.42 2.56 12.49
CA THR A 89 -9.76 2.45 11.90
C THR A 89 -10.54 1.27 12.46
N LEU A 90 -9.92 0.09 12.54
CA LEU A 90 -10.56 -1.10 13.08
C LEU A 90 -10.93 -0.93 14.56
N LYS A 91 -10.01 -0.36 15.35
CA LYS A 91 -10.23 -0.03 16.76
C LYS A 91 -11.40 0.94 16.96
N PHE A 92 -11.47 2.00 16.14
CA PHE A 92 -12.58 2.94 16.18
C PHE A 92 -13.93 2.28 15.88
N LEU A 93 -13.97 1.36 14.91
CA LEU A 93 -15.19 0.68 14.49
C LEU A 93 -15.66 -0.38 15.49
N ALA A 94 -14.73 -1.13 16.08
CA ALA A 94 -15.01 -2.10 17.13
C ALA A 94 -15.45 -1.41 18.44
N GLY A 95 -14.90 -0.22 18.71
CA GLY A 95 -15.24 0.55 19.91
C GLY A 95 -14.96 -0.26 21.18
N PRO A 96 -15.93 -0.37 22.11
CA PRO A 96 -15.73 -1.10 23.37
C PRO A 96 -15.43 -2.59 23.23
N THR A 97 -15.67 -3.19 22.05
CA THR A 97 -15.38 -4.62 21.85
C THR A 97 -13.93 -4.88 21.44
N TRP A 98 -13.16 -3.84 21.14
CA TRP A 98 -11.75 -3.99 20.75
C TRP A 98 -10.90 -4.55 21.88
N SER A 99 -10.12 -5.58 21.58
CA SER A 99 -9.22 -6.25 22.51
C SER A 99 -7.77 -6.27 22.02
N GLU A 100 -6.82 -6.44 22.94
CA GLU A 100 -5.39 -6.62 22.60
C GLU A 100 -5.15 -7.84 21.69
N ALA A 101 -5.95 -8.90 21.87
CA ALA A 101 -5.89 -10.09 21.03
C ALA A 101 -6.31 -9.80 19.59
N GLU A 102 -7.36 -9.01 19.38
CA GLU A 102 -7.76 -8.54 18.05
C GLU A 102 -6.69 -7.64 17.44
N GLU A 103 -6.13 -6.71 18.22
CA GLU A 103 -5.07 -5.82 17.75
C GLU A 103 -3.86 -6.61 17.23
N LYS A 104 -3.38 -7.58 18.02
CA LYS A 104 -2.27 -8.47 17.61
C LYS A 104 -2.60 -9.26 16.34
N THR A 105 -3.83 -9.77 16.23
CA THR A 105 -4.26 -10.55 15.07
C THR A 105 -4.30 -9.69 13.80
N TRP A 106 -4.88 -8.49 13.89
CA TRP A 106 -4.96 -7.57 12.76
C TRP A 106 -3.59 -7.01 12.36
N LEU A 107 -2.72 -6.73 13.34
CA LEU A 107 -1.33 -6.34 13.08
C LEU A 107 -0.59 -7.43 12.32
N ALA A 108 -0.64 -8.69 12.80
CA ALA A 108 0.00 -9.80 12.12
C ALA A 108 -0.52 -10.00 10.68
N ALA A 109 -1.83 -9.90 10.48
CA ALA A 109 -2.42 -9.99 9.15
C ALA A 109 -1.94 -8.85 8.23
N TYR A 110 -1.89 -7.62 8.73
CA TYR A 110 -1.39 -6.48 7.97
C TYR A 110 0.10 -6.62 7.63
N THR A 111 0.92 -7.04 8.59
CA THR A 111 2.36 -7.24 8.39
C THR A 111 2.62 -8.23 7.24
N LEU A 112 1.92 -9.36 7.22
CA LEU A 112 2.03 -10.33 6.13
C LEU A 112 1.65 -9.73 4.76
N ILE A 113 0.58 -8.94 4.71
CA ILE A 113 0.17 -8.25 3.48
C ILE A 113 1.25 -7.26 3.03
N ALA A 114 1.76 -6.45 3.96
CA ALA A 114 2.78 -5.45 3.70
C ALA A 114 4.10 -6.09 3.22
N GLU A 115 4.51 -7.21 3.80
CA GLU A 115 5.70 -7.96 3.39
C GLU A 115 5.61 -8.41 1.92
N VAL A 116 4.48 -9.01 1.52
CA VAL A 116 4.29 -9.47 0.13
C VAL A 116 4.25 -8.28 -0.84
N MET A 117 3.58 -7.19 -0.47
CA MET A 117 3.59 -5.96 -1.29
C MET A 117 5.00 -5.37 -1.41
N GLN A 118 5.78 -5.38 -0.32
CA GLN A 118 7.16 -4.90 -0.32
C GLN A 118 8.06 -5.73 -1.24
N GLN A 119 7.90 -7.06 -1.30
CA GLN A 119 8.61 -7.91 -2.26
C GLN A 119 8.36 -7.49 -3.72
N GLY A 120 7.10 -7.17 -4.05
CA GLY A 120 6.74 -6.64 -5.36
C GLY A 120 7.37 -5.26 -5.63
N ALA A 121 7.42 -4.40 -4.62
CA ALA A 121 8.07 -3.10 -4.71
C ALA A 121 9.59 -3.21 -4.87
N ASP A 122 10.22 -4.15 -4.18
CA ASP A 122 11.67 -4.39 -4.23
C ASP A 122 12.14 -4.84 -5.61
N THR A 123 11.37 -5.74 -6.24
CA THR A 123 11.62 -6.14 -7.63
C THR A 123 11.70 -4.91 -8.55
N VAL A 124 10.75 -3.97 -8.42
CA VAL A 124 10.73 -2.73 -9.22
C VAL A 124 11.90 -1.80 -8.88
N ARG A 125 12.31 -1.74 -7.60
CA ARG A 125 13.48 -0.96 -7.18
C ARG A 125 14.76 -1.51 -7.79
N ALA A 126 14.98 -2.82 -7.71
CA ALA A 126 16.13 -3.49 -8.31
C ALA A 126 16.18 -3.27 -9.83
N GLU A 127 15.06 -3.48 -10.53
CA GLU A 127 14.95 -3.22 -11.96
C GLU A 127 15.33 -1.77 -12.35
N ARG A 128 14.99 -0.78 -11.51
CA ARG A 128 15.34 0.63 -11.72
C ARG A 128 16.83 0.87 -11.50
N ALA A 129 17.40 0.31 -10.44
CA ALA A 129 18.83 0.41 -10.14
C ALA A 129 19.66 -0.18 -11.28
N ASP A 130 19.33 -1.39 -11.75
CA ASP A 130 20.03 -2.04 -12.85
C ASP A 130 19.95 -1.25 -14.16
N ARG A 131 18.80 -0.61 -14.44
CA ARG A 131 18.65 0.26 -15.63
C ARG A 131 19.48 1.52 -15.53
N ALA A 132 19.58 2.13 -14.35
CA ALA A 132 20.40 3.30 -14.11
C ALA A 132 21.89 2.96 -14.30
N GLU A 133 22.36 1.86 -13.69
CA GLU A 133 23.75 1.39 -13.84
C GLU A 133 24.09 1.10 -15.31
N ARG A 134 23.19 0.45 -16.06
CA ARG A 134 23.38 0.21 -17.49
C ARG A 134 23.44 1.49 -18.32
N ALA A 135 22.68 2.53 -17.96
CA ALA A 135 22.71 3.81 -18.65
C ALA A 135 24.04 4.55 -18.41
N GLU A 136 24.57 4.49 -17.18
CA GLU A 136 25.87 5.06 -16.81
C GLU A 136 27.05 4.35 -17.46
N ARG A 137 26.95 3.02 -17.64
CA ARG A 137 28.00 2.21 -18.29
C ARG A 137 28.02 2.31 -19.83
N ARG A 138 27.02 2.94 -20.48
CA ARG A 138 27.04 3.11 -21.95
C ARG A 138 28.12 4.12 -22.32
N PRO A 139 29.18 3.75 -23.06
CA PRO A 139 30.16 4.71 -23.51
C PRO A 139 29.47 5.74 -24.42
N HIS A 140 29.71 7.02 -24.16
CA HIS A 140 29.39 8.08 -25.11
C HIS A 140 30.17 7.80 -26.40
N LEU A 141 29.52 7.20 -27.40
CA LEU A 141 30.06 7.13 -28.75
C LEU A 141 30.27 8.57 -29.22
N HIS A 142 31.52 9.01 -29.19
CA HIS A 142 31.94 10.29 -29.75
C HIS A 142 31.71 10.23 -31.26
N PRO A 143 31.04 11.21 -31.89
CA PRO A 143 30.90 11.26 -33.34
C PRO A 143 32.23 11.74 -33.94
N ALA A 144 33.22 10.86 -33.96
CA ALA A 144 34.51 11.12 -34.59
C ALA A 144 34.97 9.90 -35.38
N ASP A 145 34.17 9.49 -36.38
CA ASP A 145 34.67 8.69 -37.50
C ASP A 145 33.66 8.67 -38.68
N GLN A 146 33.24 9.88 -39.09
CA GLN A 146 32.64 10.08 -40.41
C GLN A 146 33.47 11.13 -41.14
N ARG A 147 34.64 10.72 -41.63
CA ARG A 147 35.38 11.44 -42.68
C ARG A 147 35.96 10.44 -43.67
#